data_AF-A0A4Q6FJT4-F1
#
_entry.id   AF-A0A4Q6FJT4-F1
#
_cell.length_a   1.000
_cell.length_b   1.000
_cell.length_c   1.000
_cell.angle_alpha   90.00
_cell.angle_beta   90.00
_cell.angle_gamma   90.00
#
_symmetry.space_group_name_H-M   'P 1'
#
loop_
_entity.id
_entity.type
_entity.pdbx_description
1 polymer ?
#
loop_
_entity_poly.entity_id
_entity_poly.type
_entity_poly.pdbx_seq_one_letter_code
_entity_poly.pdbx_strand_id
1 'polypeptide(L)'
;MESIGLEILIILSLILLNGFLAMSEMAIVSSNRIRLQAMANSGKAGARMAIYLMESPSKLLAAIQVGITMVGVTIGALGGSSLSDKVGVMITEPIGVNLLADYSDAIGLSVVVIV
;
A
#
# COMPACT_ATOMS: atom_id res chain seq x y z
N MET A 1 -13.98 2.20 23.18
CA MET A 1 -12.62 1.64 23.04
C MET A 1 -12.67 0.71 21.84
N GLU A 2 -12.61 1.27 20.64
CA GLU A 2 -12.25 0.44 19.48
C GLU A 2 -10.91 -0.23 19.83
N SER A 3 -10.82 -1.54 19.64
CA SER A 3 -9.68 -2.32 20.09
C SER A 3 -8.44 -1.87 19.32
N ILE A 4 -7.53 -1.15 19.98
CA ILE A 4 -6.20 -0.81 19.45
C ILE A 4 -5.50 -2.06 18.87
N GLY A 5 -5.78 -3.24 19.44
CA GLY A 5 -5.27 -4.51 18.91
C GLY A 5 -5.81 -4.87 17.52
N LEU A 6 -7.06 -4.53 17.21
CA LEU A 6 -7.67 -4.73 15.89
C LEU A 6 -7.05 -3.77 14.86
N GLU A 7 -6.84 -2.51 15.24
CA GLU A 7 -6.20 -1.50 14.38
C GLU A 7 -4.75 -1.88 14.03
N ILE A 8 -3.97 -2.32 15.03
CA ILE A 8 -2.61 -2.85 14.83
C ILE A 8 -2.63 -4.07 13.91
N LEU A 9 -3.58 -4.99 14.09
CA LEU A 9 -3.69 -6.19 13.26
C LEU A 9 -4.02 -5.84 11.79
N ILE A 10 -4.90 -4.86 11.56
CA ILE A 10 -5.21 -4.37 10.21
C ILE A 10 -3.97 -3.73 9.58
N ILE A 11 -3.29 -2.81 10.27
CA ILE A 11 -2.08 -2.15 9.76
C ILE A 11 -0.99 -3.19 9.44
N LEU A 12 -0.77 -4.15 10.33
CA LEU A 12 0.21 -5.21 10.11
C LEU A 12 -0.15 -6.09 8.90
N SER A 13 -1.43 -6.43 8.73
CA SER A 13 -1.92 -7.16 7.56
C SER A 13 -1.72 -6.37 6.26
N LEU A 14 -1.97 -5.06 6.29
CA LEU A 14 -1.76 -4.17 5.15
C LEU A 14 -0.28 -4.02 4.79
N ILE A 15 0.62 -3.93 5.78
CA ILE A 15 2.08 -3.93 5.56
C ILE A 15 2.53 -5.24 4.90
N LEU A 16 2.05 -6.39 5.40
CA LEU A 16 2.38 -7.69 4.80
C LEU A 16 1.86 -7.79 3.37
N LEU A 17 0.65 -7.30 3.10
CA LEU A 17 0.08 -7.27 1.76
C LEU A 17 0.91 -6.39 0.83
N ASN A 18 1.34 -5.21 1.28
CA ASN A 18 2.21 -4.33 0.51
C ASN A 18 3.56 -4.99 0.20
N GLY A 19 4.18 -5.61 1.21
CA GLY A 19 5.43 -6.37 1.04
C GLY A 19 5.29 -7.53 0.05
N PHE A 20 4.17 -8.26 0.10
CA PHE A 20 3.87 -9.34 -0.86
C PHE A 20 3.74 -8.82 -2.29
N LEU A 21 3.04 -7.70 -2.49
CA LEU A 21 2.90 -7.05 -3.79
C LEU A 21 4.26 -6.58 -4.34
N ALA A 22 5.07 -5.90 -3.51
CA ALA A 22 6.41 -5.45 -3.88
C ALA A 22 7.36 -6.62 -4.21
N MET A 23 7.31 -7.70 -3.43
CA MET A 23 8.07 -8.92 -3.73
C MET A 23 7.64 -9.56 -5.04
N SER A 24 6.35 -9.54 -5.37
CA SER A 24 5.84 -10.08 -6.64
C SER A 24 6.36 -9.31 -7.84
N GLU A 25 6.43 -7.97 -7.74
CA GLU A 25 7.05 -7.11 -8.74
C GLU A 25 8.54 -7.44 -8.91
N MET A 26 9.30 -7.45 -7.80
CA MET A 26 10.73 -7.78 -7.87
C MET A 26 10.97 -9.21 -8.37
N ALA A 27 10.11 -10.18 -8.03
CA ALA A 27 10.22 -11.55 -8.50
C ALA A 27 10.07 -11.63 -10.02
N ILE A 28 9.15 -10.87 -10.61
CA ILE A 28 8.97 -10.81 -12.07
C ILE A 28 10.17 -10.14 -12.74
N VAL A 29 10.63 -9.00 -12.20
CA VAL A 29 11.73 -8.22 -12.78
C VAL A 29 13.08 -8.95 -12.69
N SER A 30 13.31 -9.71 -11.61
CA SER A 30 14.55 -10.47 -11.39
C SER A 30 14.53 -11.89 -11.97
N SER A 31 13.38 -12.35 -12.47
CA SER A 31 13.23 -13.71 -12.98
C SER A 31 14.01 -13.94 -14.27
N ASN A 32 14.79 -15.03 -14.31
CA ASN A 32 15.52 -15.43 -15.50
C ASN A 32 14.62 -16.23 -16.46
N ARG A 33 14.31 -15.64 -17.62
CA ARG A 33 13.45 -16.26 -18.66
C ARG A 33 13.95 -17.62 -19.14
N ILE A 34 15.26 -17.80 -19.28
CA ILE A 34 15.86 -19.06 -19.77
C ILE A 34 15.61 -20.19 -18.77
N ARG A 35 15.80 -19.93 -17.47
CA ARG A 35 15.57 -20.90 -16.41
C ARG A 35 14.08 -21.26 -16.28
N LEU A 36 13.19 -20.28 -16.46
CA LEU A 36 11.74 -20.50 -16.47
C LEU A 36 11.32 -21.35 -17.68
N GLN A 37 11.89 -21.10 -18.87
CA GLN A 37 11.62 -21.89 -20.07
C GLN A 37 12.02 -23.36 -19.87
N ALA A 38 13.18 -23.61 -19.26
CA ALA A 38 13.59 -24.98 -18.92
C ALA A 38 12.60 -25.66 -17.98
N MET A 39 12.12 -24.96 -16.95
CA MET A 39 11.12 -25.50 -16.01
C MET A 39 9.74 -25.74 -16.66
N ALA A 40 9.33 -24.88 -17.59
CA ALA A 40 8.09 -25.04 -18.35
C ALA A 40 8.15 -26.25 -19.29
N ASN A 41 9.33 -26.50 -19.89
CA ASN A 41 9.61 -27.68 -20.71
C ASN A 41 9.61 -28.96 -19.87
N SER A 42 9.99 -28.90 -18.59
CA SER A 42 9.87 -30.00 -17.62
C SER A 42 8.45 -30.21 -17.08
N GLY A 43 7.43 -29.55 -17.65
CA GLY A 43 6.02 -29.76 -17.28
C GLY A 43 5.50 -28.92 -16.11
N LYS A 44 6.28 -27.98 -15.56
CA LYS A 44 5.79 -27.12 -14.47
C LYS A 44 4.81 -26.06 -15.00
N ALA A 45 3.53 -26.22 -14.69
CA ALA A 45 2.47 -25.29 -15.09
C ALA A 45 2.74 -23.84 -14.65
N GLY A 46 3.26 -23.64 -13.43
CA GLY A 46 3.59 -22.32 -12.91
C GLY A 46 4.67 -21.58 -13.69
N ALA A 47 5.64 -22.31 -14.27
CA ALA A 47 6.68 -21.71 -15.09
C ALA A 47 6.12 -21.17 -16.42
N ARG A 48 5.12 -21.86 -16.99
CA ARG A 48 4.44 -21.42 -18.21
C ARG A 48 3.64 -20.14 -17.97
N MET A 49 2.94 -20.06 -16.85
CA MET A 49 2.23 -18.84 -16.44
C MET A 49 3.21 -17.68 -16.20
N ALA A 50 4.31 -17.91 -15.50
CA ALA A 50 5.33 -16.89 -15.27
C ALA A 50 5.94 -16.36 -16.58
N ILE A 51 6.19 -17.23 -17.57
CA ILE A 51 6.65 -16.80 -18.92
C ILE A 51 5.62 -15.92 -19.61
N TYR A 52 4.33 -16.29 -19.56
CA TYR A 52 3.25 -15.50 -20.12
C TYR A 52 3.12 -14.12 -19.44
N LEU A 53 3.23 -14.06 -18.12
CA LEU A 53 3.22 -12.80 -17.38
C LEU A 53 4.43 -11.91 -17.70
N MET A 54 5.60 -12.51 -17.97
CA MET A 54 6.81 -11.80 -18.38
C MET A 54 6.80 -11.34 -19.85
N GLU A 55 5.89 -11.84 -20.70
CA GLU A 55 5.73 -11.33 -22.08
C GLU A 55 5.09 -9.94 -22.12
N SER A 56 4.33 -9.58 -21.09
CA SER A 56 3.72 -8.27 -20.93
C SER A 56 3.75 -7.83 -19.47
N PRO A 57 4.95 -7.59 -18.91
CA PRO A 57 5.12 -7.28 -17.49
C PRO A 57 4.42 -5.98 -17.12
N SER A 58 4.29 -5.03 -18.07
CA SER A 58 3.63 -3.74 -17.86
C SER A 58 2.20 -3.87 -17.32
N LYS A 59 1.41 -4.85 -17.76
CA LYS A 59 0.04 -5.05 -17.25
C LYS A 59 0.04 -5.56 -15.81
N LEU A 60 0.94 -6.47 -15.49
CA LEU A 60 1.07 -7.02 -14.14
C LEU A 60 1.62 -5.95 -13.18
N LEU A 61 2.67 -5.24 -13.58
CA LEU A 61 3.28 -4.18 -12.78
C LEU A 61 2.28 -3.05 -12.52
N ALA A 62 1.50 -2.63 -13.52
CA ALA A 62 0.43 -1.65 -13.33
C ALA A 62 -0.62 -2.11 -12.31
N ALA A 63 -1.03 -3.39 -12.35
CA ALA A 63 -1.98 -3.94 -11.38
C ALA A 63 -1.40 -4.02 -9.96
N ILE A 64 -0.13 -4.45 -9.82
CA ILE A 64 0.59 -4.49 -8.55
C ILE A 64 0.69 -3.08 -7.96
N GLN A 65 1.04 -2.09 -8.78
CA GLN A 65 1.22 -0.72 -8.33
C GLN A 65 -0.08 -0.05 -7.91
N VAL A 66 -1.18 -0.28 -8.63
CA VAL A 66 -2.53 0.12 -8.17
C VAL A 66 -2.86 -0.53 -6.82
N GLY A 67 -2.51 -1.79 -6.63
CA GLY A 67 -2.66 -2.49 -5.35
C GLY A 67 -1.85 -1.84 -4.22
N ILE A 68 -0.58 -1.50 -4.48
CA ILE A 68 0.29 -0.81 -3.51
C ILE A 68 -0.31 0.54 -3.11
N THR A 69 -0.77 1.33 -4.08
CA THR A 69 -1.42 2.62 -3.83
C THR A 69 -2.70 2.45 -3.01
N MET A 70 -3.56 1.49 -3.35
CA MET A 70 -4.80 1.24 -2.61
C MET A 70 -4.53 0.86 -1.14
N VAL A 71 -3.50 0.05 -0.90
CA VAL A 71 -3.04 -0.29 0.45
C VAL A 71 -2.52 0.94 1.18
N GLY A 72 -1.72 1.78 0.50
CA GLY A 72 -1.20 3.03 1.05
C GLY A 72 -2.30 4.01 1.47
N VAL A 73 -3.28 4.24 0.59
CA VAL A 73 -4.46 5.09 0.89
C VAL A 73 -5.27 4.53 2.06
N THR A 74 -5.44 3.20 2.15
CA THR A 74 -6.15 2.57 3.27
C THR A 74 -5.41 2.77 4.59
N ILE A 75 -4.08 2.58 4.62
CA ILE A 75 -3.25 2.86 5.80
C ILE A 75 -3.32 4.35 6.16
N GLY A 76 -3.24 5.23 5.17
CA GLY A 76 -3.36 6.68 5.35
C GLY A 76 -4.71 7.07 5.93
N ALA A 77 -5.81 6.52 5.43
CA ALA A 77 -7.16 6.80 5.92
C ALA A 77 -7.36 6.32 7.37
N LEU A 78 -6.85 5.12 7.71
CA LEU A 78 -6.93 4.57 9.06
C LEU A 78 -6.04 5.32 10.05
N GLY A 79 -4.79 5.63 9.67
CA GLY A 79 -3.85 6.39 10.51
C GLY A 79 -4.09 7.90 10.51
N GLY A 80 -4.85 8.40 9.54
CA GLY A 80 -5.10 9.82 9.28
C GLY A 80 -5.91 10.50 10.37
N SER A 81 -6.88 9.82 10.98
CA SER A 81 -7.64 10.35 12.13
C SER A 81 -6.71 10.61 13.33
N SER A 82 -5.91 9.61 13.69
CA SER A 82 -4.93 9.70 14.78
C SER A 82 -3.81 10.72 14.50
N LEU A 83 -3.41 10.88 13.23
CA LEU A 83 -2.40 11.86 12.84
C LEU A 83 -2.98 13.28 12.77
N SER A 84 -4.23 13.45 12.33
CA SER A 84 -4.93 14.74 12.28
C SER A 84 -5.14 15.33 13.66
N ASP A 85 -5.47 14.50 14.66
CA ASP A 85 -5.55 14.93 16.06
C ASP A 85 -4.20 15.44 16.59
N LYS A 86 -3.12 14.69 16.34
CA LYS A 86 -1.77 15.07 16.80
C LYS A 86 -1.24 16.31 16.10
N VAL A 87 -1.46 16.42 14.78
CA VAL A 87 -1.08 17.59 13.99
C VAL A 87 -1.94 18.81 14.39
N GLY A 88 -3.24 18.62 14.64
CA GLY A 88 -4.13 19.65 15.16
C GLY A 88 -3.63 20.22 16.49
N VAL A 89 -3.28 19.37 17.46
CA VAL A 89 -2.70 19.82 18.74
C VAL A 89 -1.37 20.56 18.52
N MET A 90 -0.48 20.03 17.67
CA MET A 90 0.83 20.62 17.41
C MET A 90 0.77 21.97 16.64
N ILE A 91 -0.29 22.21 15.87
CA ILE A 91 -0.55 23.50 15.21
C ILE A 91 -1.27 24.48 16.15
N THR A 92 -2.13 23.97 17.04
CA THR A 92 -2.93 24.82 17.94
C THR A 92 -2.12 25.32 19.14
N GLU A 93 -1.16 24.51 19.65
CA GLU A 93 -0.28 24.90 20.77
C GLU A 93 0.59 26.14 20.48
N PRO A 94 1.30 26.26 19.33
CA PRO A 94 2.13 27.42 19.05
C PRO A 94 1.36 28.64 18.48
N ILE A 95 0.18 28.44 17.89
CA ILE A 95 -0.49 29.49 17.08
C ILE A 95 -1.74 30.09 17.78
N GLY A 96 -2.29 29.46 18.82
CA GLY A 96 -3.28 30.10 19.72
C GLY A 96 -4.60 30.56 19.07
N VAL A 97 -4.93 30.12 17.86
CA VAL A 97 -6.20 30.42 17.18
C VAL A 97 -7.06 29.17 17.04
N ASN A 98 -8.13 29.14 17.84
CA ASN A 98 -9.27 28.20 17.78
C ASN A 98 -10.09 28.26 16.46
N LEU A 99 -9.61 28.92 15.39
CA LEU A 99 -10.39 29.08 14.15
C LEU A 99 -10.34 27.87 13.20
N LEU A 100 -9.33 27.02 13.34
CA LEU A 100 -9.12 25.87 12.45
C LEU A 100 -9.62 24.54 13.02
N ALA A 101 -9.95 24.50 14.32
CA ALA A 101 -10.40 23.30 15.03
C ALA A 101 -11.63 22.65 14.36
N ASP A 102 -12.58 23.47 13.88
CA ASP A 102 -13.81 23.00 13.24
C ASP A 102 -13.59 22.39 11.83
N TYR A 103 -12.44 22.66 11.20
CA TYR A 103 -12.11 22.18 9.85
C TYR A 103 -10.96 21.17 9.82
N SER A 104 -10.32 20.89 10.96
CA SER A 104 -9.17 19.99 11.09
C SER A 104 -9.45 18.59 10.53
N ASP A 105 -10.62 18.01 10.82
CA ASP A 105 -11.02 16.69 10.32
C ASP A 105 -11.16 16.67 8.80
N ALA A 106 -11.82 17.68 8.23
CA ALA A 106 -12.04 17.78 6.79
C ALA A 106 -10.71 18.01 6.04
N ILE A 107 -9.81 18.81 6.60
CA ILE A 107 -8.48 19.09 6.03
C ILE A 107 -7.60 17.84 6.13
N GLY A 108 -7.58 17.17 7.28
CA GLY A 108 -6.80 15.94 7.49
C GLY A 108 -7.20 14.83 6.53
N LEU A 109 -8.50 14.60 6.37
CA LEU A 109 -9.02 13.61 5.44
C LEU A 109 -8.75 14.00 3.98
N SER A 110 -8.86 15.28 3.63
CA SER A 110 -8.56 15.75 2.27
C SER A 110 -7.07 15.59 1.92
N VAL A 111 -6.17 15.90 2.84
CA VAL A 111 -4.72 15.75 2.62
C VAL A 111 -4.32 14.28 2.48
N VAL A 112 -4.89 13.39 3.30
CA VAL A 112 -4.66 11.94 3.21
C VAL A 112 -5.17 11.35 1.90
N VAL A 113 -6.26 11.88 1.34
CA VAL A 113 -6.85 11.42 0.08
C VAL A 113 -6.13 11.98 -1.15
N ILE A 114 -5.54 13.18 -1.04
CA ILE A 114 -4.87 13.87 -2.15
C ILE A 114 -3.41 13.41 -2.33
N VAL A 115 -2.75 12.97 -1.25
CA VAL A 115 -1.36 12.47 -1.25
C VAL A 115 -1.32 10.98 -1.58
#